data_AF-A0A3R9RZ97-F1
#
_entry.id   AF-A0A3R9RZ97-F1
#
_cell.length_a   1.000
_cell.length_b   1.000
_cell.length_c   1.000
_cell.angle_alpha   90.00
_cell.angle_beta   90.00
_cell.angle_gamma   90.00
#
_symmetry.space_group_name_H-M   'P 1'
#
loop_
_entity.id
_entity.type
_entity.pdbx_description
1 polymer ?
#
loop_
_entity_poly.entity_id
_entity_poly.type
_entity_poly.pdbx_seq_one_letter_code
_entity_poly.pdbx_strand_id
1 'polypeptide(L)'
;MSKQDYENGLKVRTEVMGEAFVKRAQENTVPFTQPLQDWINEHAWGSTWQREGVLPRKYRSLITLAMLTALKSPTELKGHVRGALNNGCTVEEI
;
A
#
# COMPACT_ATOMS: atom_id res chain seq x y z
N MET A 1 -5.29 -7.10 -16.14
CA MET A 1 -5.67 -7.73 -14.86
C MET A 1 -6.93 -8.59 -14.96
N SER A 2 -6.96 -9.77 -14.32
CA SER A 2 -8.23 -10.48 -14.11
C SER A 2 -9.05 -9.76 -13.01
N LYS A 3 -10.37 -9.98 -12.96
CA LYS A 3 -11.21 -9.47 -11.86
C LYS A 3 -10.69 -9.94 -10.49
N GLN A 4 -10.19 -11.18 -10.43
CA GLN A 4 -9.63 -11.76 -9.22
C GLN A 4 -8.37 -11.02 -8.73
N ASP A 5 -7.46 -10.67 -9.64
CA ASP A 5 -6.22 -9.97 -9.28
C ASP A 5 -6.52 -8.57 -8.74
N TYR A 6 -7.53 -7.89 -9.29
CA TYR A 6 -8.01 -6.61 -8.79
C TYR A 6 -8.55 -6.73 -7.36
N GLU A 7 -9.42 -7.70 -7.11
CA GLU A 7 -10.01 -7.95 -5.78
C GLU A 7 -8.93 -8.31 -4.75
N ASN A 8 -7.96 -9.13 -5.15
CA ASN A 8 -6.81 -9.46 -4.30
C ASN A 8 -5.97 -8.21 -4.00
N GLY A 9 -5.71 -7.36 -5.00
CA GLY A 9 -4.99 -6.11 -4.81
C GLY A 9 -5.72 -5.18 -3.84
N LEU A 10 -7.04 -5.02 -4.00
CA LEU A 10 -7.84 -4.20 -3.11
C LEU A 10 -7.83 -4.74 -1.67
N LYS A 11 -7.89 -6.07 -1.50
CA LYS A 11 -7.79 -6.72 -0.18
C LYS A 11 -6.46 -6.41 0.48
N VAL A 12 -5.34 -6.63 -0.22
CA VAL A 12 -4.00 -6.38 0.32
C VAL A 12 -3.81 -4.89 0.64
N ARG A 13 -4.24 -3.99 -0.25
CA ARG A 13 -4.21 -2.54 -0.01
C ARG A 13 -4.96 -2.16 1.26
N THR A 14 -6.11 -2.79 1.51
CA THR A 14 -6.94 -2.55 2.70
C THR A 14 -6.28 -3.06 3.97
N GLU A 15 -5.72 -4.27 3.95
CA GLU A 15 -4.96 -4.84 5.07
C GLU A 15 -3.77 -3.96 5.45
N VAL A 16 -3.03 -3.45 4.46
CA VAL A 16 -1.86 -2.60 4.70
C VAL A 16 -2.30 -1.18 5.09
N MET A 17 -2.99 -0.45 4.22
CA MET A 17 -3.23 1.00 4.42
C MET A 17 -4.37 1.31 5.39
N GLY A 18 -5.20 0.32 5.71
CA GLY A 18 -6.39 0.43 6.54
C GLY A 18 -7.64 0.85 5.77
N GLU A 19 -8.79 0.27 6.14
CA GLU A 19 -10.08 0.45 5.48
C GLU A 19 -10.48 1.93 5.31
N ALA A 20 -10.40 2.72 6.39
CA ALA A 20 -10.76 4.13 6.37
C ALA A 20 -9.94 4.95 5.36
N PHE A 21 -8.66 4.59 5.15
CA PHE A 21 -7.82 5.26 4.16
C PHE A 21 -8.19 4.86 2.74
N VAL A 22 -8.39 3.57 2.49
CA VAL A 22 -8.74 3.05 1.16
C VAL A 22 -10.10 3.59 0.73
N LYS A 23 -11.10 3.56 1.62
CA LYS A 23 -12.42 4.13 1.37
C LYS A 23 -12.34 5.59 0.95
N ARG A 24 -11.65 6.43 1.73
CA ARG A 24 -11.45 7.84 1.38
C ARG A 24 -10.72 8.03 0.05
N ALA A 25 -9.72 7.20 -0.25
CA ALA A 25 -9.00 7.28 -1.52
C ALA A 25 -9.93 6.96 -2.71
N GLN A 26 -10.80 5.95 -2.58
CA GLN A 26 -11.80 5.61 -3.59
C GLN A 26 -12.85 6.70 -3.76
N GLU A 27 -13.39 7.23 -2.66
CA GLU A 27 -14.40 8.30 -2.68
C GLU A 27 -13.87 9.60 -3.33
N ASN A 28 -12.58 9.89 -3.18
CA ASN A 28 -11.94 11.05 -3.79
C ASN A 28 -11.43 10.80 -5.21
N THR A 29 -11.65 9.60 -5.77
CA THR A 29 -11.22 9.29 -7.14
C THR A 29 -12.17 9.94 -8.14
N VAL A 30 -11.59 10.62 -9.14
CA VAL A 30 -12.33 11.31 -10.21
C VAL A 30 -11.90 10.72 -11.57
N PRO A 31 -12.63 10.95 -12.67
CA PRO A 31 -12.27 10.36 -13.98
C PRO A 31 -10.83 10.63 -14.41
N PHE A 32 -10.27 11.78 -14.03
CA PHE A 32 -8.87 12.13 -14.29
C PHE A 32 -7.88 11.26 -13.49
N THR A 33 -8.18 10.91 -12.24
CA THR A 33 -7.28 10.15 -11.35
C THR A 33 -7.55 8.64 -11.34
N GLN A 34 -8.69 8.20 -11.90
CA GLN A 34 -9.07 6.79 -11.98
C GLN A 34 -7.98 5.91 -12.62
N PRO A 35 -7.37 6.26 -13.78
CA PRO A 35 -6.36 5.42 -14.38
C PRO A 35 -5.14 5.19 -13.48
N LEU A 36 -4.79 6.18 -12.65
CA LEU A 36 -3.70 6.05 -11.68
C LEU A 36 -4.09 5.11 -10.53
N GLN A 37 -5.33 5.17 -10.03
CA GLN A 37 -5.80 4.24 -9.00
C GLN A 37 -5.81 2.79 -9.50
N ASP A 38 -6.25 2.58 -10.74
CA ASP A 38 -6.25 1.25 -11.36
C ASP A 38 -4.82 0.74 -11.51
N TRP A 39 -3.90 1.60 -11.99
CA TRP A 39 -2.49 1.24 -12.15
C TRP A 39 -1.84 0.89 -10.81
N ILE A 40 -2.08 1.67 -9.75
CA ILE A 40 -1.58 1.40 -8.40
C ILE A 40 -2.14 0.08 -7.86
N ASN A 41 -3.44 -0.16 -8.03
CA ASN A 41 -4.07 -1.41 -7.60
C ASN A 41 -3.49 -2.62 -8.32
N GLU A 42 -3.18 -2.55 -9.62
CA GLU A 42 -2.58 -3.65 -10.38
C GLU A 42 -1.09 -3.85 -10.05
N HIS A 43 -0.29 -2.79 -10.09
CA HIS A 43 1.17 -2.89 -10.12
C HIS A 43 1.83 -2.82 -8.74
N ALA A 44 1.14 -2.29 -7.73
CA ALA A 44 1.61 -2.34 -6.36
C ALA A 44 0.92 -3.48 -5.60
N TRP A 45 -0.38 -3.34 -5.40
CA TRP A 45 -1.14 -4.20 -4.49
C TRP A 45 -1.53 -5.53 -5.14
N GLY A 46 -1.79 -5.52 -6.44
CA GLY A 46 -2.12 -6.65 -7.31
C GLY A 46 -0.94 -7.58 -7.61
N SER A 47 0.28 -7.17 -7.28
CA SER A 47 1.50 -7.86 -7.70
C SER A 47 2.58 -7.86 -6.63
N THR A 48 3.37 -6.79 -6.50
CA THR A 48 4.57 -6.79 -5.64
C THR A 48 4.28 -7.16 -4.19
N TRP A 49 3.14 -6.69 -3.64
CA TRP A 49 2.72 -6.96 -2.27
C TRP A 49 2.09 -8.35 -2.04
N GLN A 50 1.79 -9.09 -3.11
CA GLN A 50 1.27 -10.47 -3.07
C GLN A 50 2.38 -11.54 -3.19
N ARG A 51 3.64 -11.13 -3.39
CA ARG A 51 4.75 -12.08 -3.53
C ARG A 51 5.04 -12.77 -2.20
N GLU A 52 4.66 -14.04 -2.11
CA GLU A 52 4.99 -14.93 -0.99
C GLU A 52 6.43 -15.46 -1.07
N GLY A 53 6.98 -15.95 0.05
CA GLY A 53 8.27 -16.65 0.12
C GLY A 53 9.54 -15.81 -0.04
N VAL A 54 9.44 -14.49 -0.23
CA VAL A 54 10.61 -13.59 -0.36
C VAL A 54 10.87 -12.80 0.92
N LEU A 55 9.98 -11.85 1.25
CA LEU A 55 10.05 -11.06 2.47
C LEU A 55 8.66 -10.93 3.08
N PRO A 56 8.51 -11.14 4.40
CA PRO A 56 7.31 -10.75 5.13
C PRO A 56 6.93 -9.28 4.90
N ARG A 57 5.62 -8.98 4.89
CA ARG A 57 5.09 -7.63 4.63
C ARG A 57 5.63 -6.57 5.59
N LYS A 58 5.94 -6.96 6.83
CA LYS A 58 6.65 -6.15 7.83
C LYS A 58 7.91 -5.50 7.25
N TYR A 59 8.85 -6.30 6.74
CA TYR A 59 10.10 -5.80 6.18
C TYR A 59 9.91 -5.02 4.87
N ARG A 60 8.92 -5.39 4.05
CA ARG A 60 8.56 -4.60 2.86
C ARG A 60 8.08 -3.19 3.24
N SER A 61 7.37 -3.07 4.36
CA SER A 61 6.93 -1.78 4.89
C SER A 61 8.12 -0.93 5.34
N LEU A 62 9.07 -1.51 6.08
CA LEU A 62 10.28 -0.81 6.50
C LEU A 62 11.12 -0.30 5.32
N ILE A 63 11.30 -1.13 4.29
CA ILE A 63 11.99 -0.72 3.05
C ILE A 63 11.23 0.44 2.38
N THR A 64 9.90 0.36 2.32
CA THR A 64 9.08 1.44 1.77
C THR A 64 9.25 2.75 2.55
N LEU A 65 9.26 2.68 3.89
CA LEU A 65 9.50 3.84 4.75
C LEU A 65 10.87 4.45 4.51
N ALA A 66 11.93 3.64 4.44
CA ALA A 66 13.29 4.10 4.16
C ALA A 66 13.35 4.86 2.82
N MET A 67 12.72 4.33 1.77
CA MET A 67 12.67 4.98 0.47
C MET A 67 11.87 6.30 0.49
N LEU A 68 10.70 6.33 1.13
CA LEU A 68 9.88 7.54 1.22
C LEU A 68 10.57 8.65 2.02
N THR A 69 11.32 8.30 3.06
CA THR A 69 12.16 9.22 3.82
C THR A 69 13.28 9.78 2.94
N ALA A 70 14.00 8.93 2.22
CA ALA A 70 15.07 9.36 1.31
C ALA A 70 14.56 10.29 0.19
N LEU A 71 13.35 10.03 -0.31
CA LEU A 71 12.69 10.84 -1.35
C LEU A 71 12.04 12.13 -0.82
N LYS A 72 12.03 12.36 0.51
CA LYS A 72 11.35 13.48 1.15
C LYS A 72 9.86 13.55 0.79
N SER A 73 9.17 12.40 0.89
CA SER A 73 7.75 12.23 0.53
C SER A 73 6.85 12.11 1.77
N PRO A 74 6.65 13.18 2.56
CA PRO A 74 5.99 13.10 3.87
C PRO A 74 4.51 12.69 3.80
N THR A 75 3.80 13.06 2.72
CA THR A 75 2.39 12.72 2.52
C THR A 75 2.20 11.20 2.46
N GLU A 76 3.02 10.52 1.67
CA GLU A 76 2.99 9.05 1.56
C GLU A 76 3.58 8.40 2.80
N LEU A 77 4.65 8.96 3.38
CA LEU A 77 5.29 8.45 4.58
C LEU A 77 4.28 8.29 5.72
N LYS A 78 3.40 9.28 5.94
CA LYS A 78 2.34 9.22 6.95
C LYS A 78 1.39 8.03 6.76
N GLY A 79 1.03 7.73 5.51
CA GLY A 79 0.19 6.57 5.18
C GLY A 79 0.90 5.26 5.46
N HIS A 80 2.16 5.16 5.02
CA HIS A 80 2.96 3.96 5.12
C HIS A 80 3.46 3.65 6.53
N VAL A 81 3.59 4.62 7.43
CA VAL A 81 3.87 4.35 8.87
C VAL A 81 2.71 3.56 9.48
N ARG A 82 1.47 3.94 9.19
CA ARG A 82 0.30 3.18 9.62
C ARG A 82 0.31 1.77 9.01
N GLY A 83 0.67 1.67 7.73
CA GLY A 83 0.76 0.38 7.06
C GLY A 83 1.85 -0.54 7.61
N ALA A 84 2.97 0.01 8.05
CA ALA A 84 4.02 -0.74 8.73
C ALA A 84 3.52 -1.32 10.06
N LEU A 85 2.83 -0.51 10.86
CA LEU A 85 2.22 -0.96 12.12
C LEU A 85 1.17 -2.06 11.88
N ASN A 86 0.29 -1.90 10.88
CA ASN A 86 -0.71 -2.93 10.51
C ASN A 86 -0.06 -4.25 10.07
N ASN A 87 1.13 -4.18 9.45
CA ASN A 87 1.91 -5.34 9.06
C ASN A 87 2.77 -5.93 10.19
N GLY A 88 2.67 -5.40 11.42
CA GLY A 88 3.34 -5.93 12.61
C GLY A 88 4.74 -5.34 12.87
N CYS A 89 5.09 -4.20 12.28
CA CYS A 89 6.24 -3.43 12.75
C CYS A 89 5.95 -2.85 14.14
N THR A 90 6.96 -2.80 15.01
CA THR A 90 6.92 -2.03 16.25
C THR A 90 7.35 -0.59 16.00
N VAL A 91 7.13 0.28 16.99
CA VAL A 91 7.58 1.68 16.91
C VAL A 91 9.11 1.76 16.88
N GLU A 92 9.80 0.87 17.60
CA GLU A 92 11.26 0.81 17.65
C GLU A 92 11.90 0.39 16.32
N GLU A 93 11.15 -0.30 15.45
CA GLU A 93 11.61 -0.70 14.13
C GLU A 93 11.42 0.40 13.06
N ILE A 94 10.60 1.42 13.34
CA ILE A 94 10.22 2.50 12.42
C ILE A 94 11.06 3.75 12.68
#